data_AF-A0A098TA35-F1
#
_entry.id   AF-A0A098TA35-F1
#
_cell.length_a   1.000
_cell.length_b   1.000
_cell.length_c   1.000
_cell.angle_alpha   90.00
_cell.angle_beta   90.00
_cell.angle_gamma   90.00
#
_symmetry.space_group_name_H-M   'P 1'
#
loop_
_entity.id
_entity.type
_entity.pdbx_description
1 polymer ?
#
loop_
_entity_poly.entity_id
_entity_poly.type
_entity_poly.pdbx_seq_one_letter_code
_entity_poly.pdbx_strand_id
1 'polypeptide(L)'
;MTAYGPFHRVRSPTQSYEVALQQKDSGEIWGRPHGIGGRFPKVKAYILPLCAGEPAGTLCADEQGIEFSTRVRPTVKTPSGVVYWDNARGPIDGIRVVDDETIALEVTIYKLVYEEHTGAGQRE
;
A
#
# COMPACT_ATOMS: atom_id res chain seq x y z
N MET A 1 -0.54 -0.80 -20.81
CA MET A 1 -1.50 -1.19 -19.75
C MET A 1 -1.66 -0.02 -18.80
N THR A 2 -2.87 0.29 -18.37
CA THR A 2 -3.16 1.46 -17.51
C THR A 2 -2.91 1.11 -16.04
N ALA A 3 -2.11 1.91 -15.33
CA ALA A 3 -1.91 1.75 -13.89
C ALA A 3 -3.03 2.44 -13.10
N TYR A 4 -3.48 1.81 -12.01
CA TYR A 4 -4.39 2.37 -11.02
C TYR A 4 -3.58 2.99 -9.86
N GLY A 5 -4.01 4.17 -9.41
CA GLY A 5 -3.37 4.92 -8.33
C GLY A 5 -3.53 6.44 -8.54
N PRO A 6 -2.90 7.26 -7.68
CA PRO A 6 -2.09 6.87 -6.53
C PRO A 6 -2.92 6.17 -5.44
N PHE A 7 -2.31 5.20 -4.78
CA PHE A 7 -2.78 4.62 -3.53
C PHE A 7 -1.71 4.77 -2.46
N HIS A 8 -2.10 4.78 -1.20
CA HIS A 8 -1.15 4.76 -0.09
C HIS A 8 -1.49 3.72 0.97
N ARG A 9 -0.44 3.25 1.67
CA ARG A 9 -0.58 2.52 2.94
C ARG A 9 0.04 3.36 4.04
N VAL A 10 -0.72 3.54 5.11
CA VAL A 10 -0.28 4.27 6.30
C VAL A 10 0.67 3.41 7.13
N ARG A 11 1.67 4.05 7.72
CA ARG A 11 2.60 3.47 8.71
C ARG A 11 1.81 2.81 9.84
N SER A 12 2.24 1.63 10.24
CA SER A 12 1.67 0.89 11.36
C SER A 12 2.72 -0.07 11.93
N PRO A 13 2.46 -0.73 13.07
CA PRO A 13 3.38 -1.75 13.59
C PRO A 13 3.69 -2.88 12.59
N THR A 14 2.80 -3.14 11.63
CA THR A 14 2.97 -4.14 10.56
C THR A 14 3.35 -3.51 9.21
N GLN A 15 3.56 -2.19 9.17
CA GLN A 15 3.95 -1.39 8.02
C GLN A 15 5.05 -0.40 8.45
N SER A 16 6.13 -0.94 8.99
CA SER A 16 7.33 -0.18 9.38
C SER A 16 8.14 0.27 8.17
N TYR A 17 9.17 1.10 8.39
CA TYR A 17 10.08 1.53 7.34
C TYR A 17 10.83 0.35 6.70
N GLU A 18 11.30 -0.60 7.50
CA GLU A 18 11.97 -1.81 7.00
C GLU A 18 11.04 -2.64 6.10
N VAL A 19 9.77 -2.78 6.49
CA VAL A 19 8.76 -3.44 5.66
C VAL A 19 8.51 -2.66 4.37
N ALA A 20 8.47 -1.33 4.43
CA ALA A 20 8.33 -0.50 3.22
C ALA A 20 9.50 -0.68 2.25
N LEU A 21 10.74 -0.81 2.75
CA LEU A 21 11.90 -1.13 1.92
C LEU A 21 11.77 -2.51 1.27
N GLN A 22 11.40 -3.54 2.04
CA GLN A 22 11.19 -4.88 1.51
C GLN A 22 10.11 -4.90 0.41
N GLN A 23 9.01 -4.14 0.61
CA GLN A 23 7.94 -4.01 -0.38
C GLN A 23 8.40 -3.28 -1.64
N LYS A 24 9.26 -2.26 -1.49
CA LYS A 24 9.82 -1.51 -2.61
C LYS A 24 10.75 -2.39 -3.44
N ASP A 25 11.62 -3.14 -2.77
CA ASP A 25 12.61 -4.00 -3.42
C ASP A 25 11.96 -5.21 -4.09
N SER A 26 10.91 -5.77 -3.50
CA SER A 26 10.16 -6.89 -4.08
C SER A 26 9.20 -6.48 -5.19
N GLY A 27 8.75 -5.22 -5.21
CA GLY A 27 7.63 -4.79 -6.05
C GLY A 27 6.29 -5.39 -5.61
N GLU A 28 6.18 -5.82 -4.35
CA GLU A 28 4.98 -6.45 -3.81
C GLU A 28 4.54 -5.79 -2.49
N ILE A 29 3.23 -5.70 -2.26
CA ILE A 29 2.68 -5.40 -0.93
C ILE A 29 1.84 -6.56 -0.43
N TRP A 30 1.99 -6.90 0.85
CA TRP A 30 1.37 -8.08 1.43
C TRP A 30 0.14 -7.76 2.28
N GLY A 31 -0.85 -8.64 2.19
CA GLY A 31 -2.15 -8.51 2.86
C GLY A 31 -2.53 -9.80 3.57
N ARG A 32 -2.99 -9.65 4.83
CA ARG A 32 -3.44 -10.75 5.69
C ARG A 32 -4.94 -10.63 6.03
N PRO A 33 -5.58 -11.69 6.54
CA PRO A 33 -6.92 -11.63 7.10
C PRO A 33 -7.09 -10.49 8.10
N HIS A 34 -8.23 -9.79 8.00
CA HIS A 34 -8.57 -8.72 8.93
C HIS A 34 -9.37 -9.32 10.12
N GLY A 35 -8.68 -9.69 11.20
CA GLY A 35 -9.27 -10.09 12.49
C GLY A 35 -10.17 -11.35 12.48
N ILE A 36 -10.79 -11.63 13.64
CA ILE A 36 -11.67 -12.79 13.86
C ILE A 36 -12.92 -12.65 12.96
N GLY A 37 -13.01 -13.47 11.90
CA GLY A 37 -14.16 -13.53 10.99
C GLY A 37 -13.86 -13.12 9.53
N GLY A 38 -12.74 -12.45 9.27
CA GLY A 38 -12.27 -12.21 7.91
C GLY A 38 -11.59 -13.48 7.36
N ARG A 39 -12.31 -14.34 6.64
CA ARG A 39 -11.74 -15.64 6.19
C ARG A 39 -10.70 -15.55 5.07
N PHE A 40 -10.53 -14.40 4.44
CA PHE A 40 -9.71 -14.28 3.23
C PHE A 40 -8.63 -13.20 3.39
N PRO A 41 -7.37 -13.51 3.03
CA PRO A 41 -6.30 -12.54 2.99
C PRO A 41 -6.65 -11.40 2.02
N LYS A 42 -6.36 -10.16 2.43
CA LYS A 42 -6.62 -8.98 1.60
C LYS A 42 -5.56 -7.91 1.80
N VAL A 43 -5.18 -7.26 0.72
CA VAL A 43 -4.37 -6.03 0.76
C VAL A 43 -5.32 -4.86 0.96
N LYS A 44 -5.06 -4.04 1.96
CA LYS A 44 -5.79 -2.80 2.25
C LYS A 44 -4.91 -1.60 1.91
N ALA A 45 -5.46 -0.62 1.23
CA ALA A 45 -4.85 0.69 1.02
C ALA A 45 -5.93 1.78 1.03
N TYR A 46 -5.49 3.01 0.85
CA TYR A 46 -6.34 4.19 0.79
C TYR A 46 -6.11 4.91 -0.53
N ILE A 47 -7.17 5.54 -1.05
CA ILE A 47 -7.05 6.47 -2.18
C ILE A 47 -6.38 7.77 -1.72
N LEU A 48 -5.86 8.53 -2.68
CA LEU A 48 -5.07 9.77 -2.54
C LEU A 48 -3.55 9.54 -2.44
N PRO A 49 -2.75 10.49 -2.94
CA PRO A 49 -1.30 10.51 -2.71
C PRO A 49 -0.98 10.91 -1.25
N LEU A 50 0.25 10.65 -0.82
CA LEU A 50 0.80 11.21 0.42
C LEU A 50 1.22 12.67 0.19
N CYS A 51 1.01 13.55 1.18
CA CYS A 51 1.25 14.99 1.04
C CYS A 51 2.73 15.38 0.85
N ALA A 52 3.67 14.52 1.24
CA ALA A 52 5.09 14.81 1.08
C ALA A 52 5.47 15.04 -0.40
N GLY A 53 5.92 16.25 -0.70
CA GLY A 53 6.32 16.67 -2.05
C GLY A 53 5.16 17.09 -2.96
N GLU A 54 3.92 17.10 -2.47
CA GLU A 54 2.77 17.54 -3.26
C GLU A 54 2.66 19.07 -3.32
N PRO A 55 2.18 19.65 -4.44
CA PRO A 55 1.90 21.08 -4.54
C PRO A 55 0.85 21.53 -3.52
N ALA A 56 0.96 22.79 -3.08
CA ALA A 56 -0.05 23.41 -2.22
C ALA A 56 -1.44 23.36 -2.88
N GLY A 57 -2.46 22.97 -2.10
CA GLY A 57 -3.83 22.80 -2.57
C GLY A 57 -4.15 21.41 -3.16
N THR A 58 -3.18 20.50 -3.23
CA THR A 58 -3.43 19.10 -3.60
C THR A 58 -4.20 18.39 -2.50
N LEU A 59 -5.26 17.66 -2.88
CA LEU A 59 -5.94 16.76 -1.94
C LEU A 59 -5.05 15.50 -1.73
N CYS A 60 -4.42 15.43 -0.56
CA CYS A 60 -3.47 14.38 -0.19
C CYS A 60 -3.69 13.92 1.25
N ALA A 61 -3.09 12.80 1.62
CA ALA A 61 -3.06 12.29 2.99
C ALA A 61 -1.79 12.76 3.71
N ASP A 62 -1.97 13.47 4.83
CA ASP A 62 -0.88 13.92 5.69
C ASP A 62 -0.48 12.80 6.67
N GLU A 63 0.08 11.74 6.10
CA GLU A 63 0.38 10.49 6.79
C GLU A 63 1.80 10.02 6.42
N GLN A 64 2.39 9.20 7.29
CA GLN A 64 3.60 8.44 6.96
C GLN A 64 3.22 7.13 6.29
N GLY A 65 4.10 6.62 5.41
CA GLY A 65 3.90 5.33 4.77
C GLY A 65 4.50 5.23 3.37
N ILE A 66 3.81 4.49 2.51
CA ILE A 66 4.19 4.30 1.11
C ILE A 66 3.08 4.78 0.19
N GLU A 67 3.48 5.27 -0.98
CA GLU A 67 2.58 5.54 -2.10
C GLU A 67 3.01 4.74 -3.33
N PHE A 68 2.01 4.17 -4.00
CA PHE A 68 2.22 3.19 -5.05
C PHE A 68 1.11 3.21 -6.11
N SER A 69 1.38 2.53 -7.21
CA SER A 69 0.41 2.21 -8.25
C SER A 69 0.43 0.71 -8.56
N THR A 70 -0.63 0.19 -9.17
CA THR A 70 -0.71 -1.22 -9.57
C THR A 70 -1.50 -1.39 -10.87
N ARG A 71 -1.25 -2.47 -11.61
CA ARG A 71 -2.07 -2.85 -12.78
C ARG A 71 -3.36 -3.57 -12.39
N VAL A 72 -3.49 -3.97 -11.12
CA VAL A 72 -4.65 -4.72 -10.63
C VAL A 72 -5.72 -3.78 -10.12
N ARG A 73 -6.93 -3.87 -10.66
CA ARG A 73 -8.08 -3.09 -10.17
C ARG A 73 -8.46 -3.54 -8.74
N PRO A 74 -8.79 -2.61 -7.82
CA PRO A 74 -9.33 -2.98 -6.52
C PRO A 74 -10.59 -3.85 -6.64
N THR A 75 -10.71 -4.89 -5.81
CA THR A 75 -11.92 -5.71 -5.70
C THR A 75 -13.04 -4.95 -5.00
N VAL A 76 -12.69 -4.08 -4.05
CA VAL A 76 -13.62 -3.24 -3.31
C VAL A 76 -13.08 -1.82 -3.19
N LYS A 77 -13.95 -0.82 -3.35
CA LYS A 77 -13.70 0.58 -3.01
C LYS A 77 -14.84 1.08 -2.14
N THR A 78 -14.53 1.58 -0.94
CA THR A 78 -15.53 2.14 -0.02
C THR A 78 -15.77 3.63 -0.30
N PRO A 79 -16.91 4.19 0.14
CA PRO A 79 -17.14 5.65 0.08
C PRO A 79 -16.10 6.46 0.86
N SER A 80 -15.54 5.89 1.93
CA SER A 80 -14.47 6.50 2.73
C SER A 80 -13.09 6.48 2.05
N GLY A 81 -12.99 5.95 0.84
CA GLY A 81 -11.73 5.91 0.09
C GLY A 81 -10.81 4.76 0.46
N VAL A 82 -11.27 3.76 1.20
CA VAL A 82 -10.51 2.53 1.44
C VAL A 82 -10.66 1.62 0.24
N VAL A 83 -9.57 1.02 -0.22
CA VAL A 83 -9.55 0.04 -1.30
C VAL A 83 -8.98 -1.28 -0.82
N TYR A 84 -9.52 -2.37 -1.36
CA TYR A 84 -9.07 -3.72 -1.06
C TYR A 84 -8.79 -4.50 -2.34
N TRP A 85 -7.85 -5.44 -2.23
CA TRP A 85 -7.61 -6.50 -3.19
C TRP A 85 -7.64 -7.84 -2.45
N ASP A 86 -8.34 -8.80 -3.02
CA ASP A 86 -8.45 -10.18 -2.53
C ASP A 86 -8.62 -11.12 -3.73
N ASN A 87 -8.49 -12.42 -3.49
CA ASN A 87 -8.70 -13.47 -4.49
C ASN A 87 -9.90 -14.36 -4.16
N ALA A 88 -10.87 -13.86 -3.36
CA ALA A 88 -11.97 -14.69 -2.86
C ALA A 88 -12.93 -15.18 -3.97
N ARG A 89 -12.88 -14.54 -5.14
CA ARG A 89 -13.67 -14.90 -6.33
C ARG A 89 -12.88 -15.69 -7.39
N GLY A 90 -11.63 -16.04 -7.09
CA GLY A 90 -10.72 -16.74 -8.00
C GLY A 90 -9.37 -16.02 -8.18
N PRO A 91 -8.42 -16.66 -8.89
CA PRO A 91 -7.12 -16.06 -9.18
C PRO A 91 -7.24 -14.75 -9.97
N ILE A 92 -6.41 -13.77 -9.63
CA ILE A 92 -6.31 -12.48 -10.30
C ILE A 92 -4.85 -12.27 -10.69
N ASP A 93 -4.58 -11.96 -11.96
CA ASP A 93 -3.23 -11.66 -12.43
C ASP A 93 -2.66 -10.45 -11.68
N GLY A 94 -1.41 -10.53 -11.24
CA GLY A 94 -0.77 -9.57 -10.32
C GLY A 94 -1.13 -9.74 -8.84
N ILE A 95 -1.93 -10.75 -8.45
CA ILE A 95 -2.11 -11.17 -7.06
C ILE A 95 -1.59 -12.61 -6.89
N ARG A 96 -0.62 -12.79 -6.00
CA ARG A 96 -0.02 -14.08 -5.68
C ARG A 96 -0.45 -14.54 -4.29
N VAL A 97 -0.83 -15.81 -4.15
CA VAL A 97 -0.99 -16.46 -2.83
C VAL A 97 0.39 -16.81 -2.32
N VAL A 98 0.76 -16.27 -1.15
CA VAL A 98 2.04 -16.55 -0.50
C VAL A 98 1.91 -17.79 0.37
N ASP A 99 0.85 -17.82 1.18
CA ASP A 99 0.45 -18.91 2.08
C ASP A 99 -1.06 -18.81 2.36
N ASP A 100 -1.58 -19.66 3.24
CA ASP A 100 -3.02 -19.71 3.59
C ASP A 100 -3.56 -18.41 4.21
N GLU A 101 -2.68 -17.54 4.73
CA GLU A 101 -3.03 -16.30 5.42
C GLU A 101 -2.47 -15.05 4.73
N THR A 102 -1.80 -15.17 3.59
CA THR A 102 -1.09 -14.04 2.99
C THR A 102 -1.22 -14.03 1.47
N ILE A 103 -1.62 -12.87 0.94
CA ILE A 103 -1.50 -12.57 -0.49
C ILE A 103 -0.49 -11.43 -0.72
N ALA A 104 0.15 -11.44 -1.87
CA ALA A 104 1.01 -10.38 -2.38
C ALA A 104 0.32 -9.72 -3.59
N LEU A 105 0.26 -8.38 -3.59
CA LEU A 105 -0.17 -7.59 -4.74
C LEU A 105 1.06 -6.99 -5.41
N GLU A 106 1.21 -7.19 -6.72
CA GLU A 106 2.24 -6.54 -7.53
C GLU A 106 1.97 -5.03 -7.63
N VAL A 107 2.98 -4.22 -7.31
CA VAL A 107 2.91 -2.76 -7.27
C VAL A 107 4.18 -2.11 -7.78
N THR A 108 4.08 -0.83 -8.12
CA THR A 108 5.22 0.07 -8.25
C THR A 108 5.16 1.10 -7.14
N ILE A 109 6.07 0.99 -6.16
CA ILE A 109 6.22 1.96 -5.07
C ILE A 109 7.18 3.06 -5.51
N TYR A 110 6.73 4.32 -5.46
CA TYR A 110 7.52 5.45 -5.94
C TYR A 110 7.70 6.57 -4.91
N LYS A 111 7.04 6.51 -3.76
CA LYS A 111 7.26 7.45 -2.66
C LYS A 111 7.18 6.73 -1.30
N LEU A 112 8.16 7.01 -0.44
CA LEU A 112 8.27 6.52 0.94
C LEU A 112 8.38 7.73 1.86
N VAL A 113 7.53 7.82 2.89
CA VAL A 113 7.46 8.95 3.81
C VAL A 113 7.53 8.42 5.25
N TYR A 114 8.71 8.49 5.87
CA TYR A 114 8.93 8.01 7.24
C TYR A 114 9.86 8.99 7.99
N GLU A 115 9.46 9.45 9.17
CA GLU A 115 10.21 10.43 9.97
C GLU A 115 11.55 9.90 10.49
N GLU A 116 11.67 8.58 10.67
CA GLU A 116 12.87 7.90 11.16
C GLU A 116 14.10 8.16 10.28
N HIS A 117 13.91 8.72 9.08
CA HIS A 117 14.98 9.05 8.13
C HIS A 117 14.89 10.45 7.51
N THR A 118 14.01 11.33 7.99
CA THR A 118 14.04 12.76 7.59
C THR A 118 15.05 13.58 8.41
N GLY A 119 15.82 12.96 9.33
CA GLY A 119 16.64 13.64 10.33
C GLY A 119 18.10 13.20 10.49
N ALA A 120 18.75 12.62 9.48
CA ALA A 120 20.20 12.33 9.54
C ALA A 120 20.90 12.69 8.22
N GLY A 121 21.29 13.96 8.07
CA GLY A 121 22.19 14.38 7.00
C GLY A 121 21.93 15.80 6.48
N GLN A 122 22.18 16.82 7.31
CA GLN A 122 22.80 18.11 6.96
C GLN A 122 22.67 19.08 8.14
N ARG A 123 23.51 18.87 9.16
CA ARG A 123 24.07 19.98 9.92
C ARG A 123 25.56 19.71 10.09
N GLU A 124 26.29 20.72 9.62
CA GLU A 124 27.73 21.02 9.77
C GLU A 124 28.70 20.29 8.83
#